data_AF-A0A969AH41-F1
#
_entry.id   AF-A0A969AH41-F1
#
_cell.length_a   1.000
_cell.length_b   1.000
_cell.length_c   1.000
_cell.angle_alpha   90.00
_cell.angle_beta   90.00
_cell.angle_gamma   90.00
#
_symmetry.space_group_name_H-M   'P 1'
#
loop_
_entity.id
_entity.type
_entity.pdbx_description
1 polymer ?
#
loop_
_entity_poly.entity_id
_entity_poly.type
_entity_poly.pdbx_seq_one_letter_code
_entity_poly.pdbx_strand_id
1 'polypeptide(L)'
;MRVLLLDGGDRTPYLSRLVVRLAGLGVSMHYAGSPEEKDFAALEACGVTCHEFRVRHKLDLLARWHVRRLLDRERIDLLHTITGRDAYVGIKARGGRAIPAFVRR
;
A
#
# COMPACT_ATOMS: atom_id res chain seq x y z
N MET A 1 -11.19 -4.45 8.55
CA MET A 1 -10.47 -3.22 8.10
C MET A 1 -9.63 -3.60 6.90
N ARG A 2 -9.59 -2.76 5.87
CA ARG A 2 -8.80 -2.99 4.64
C ARG A 2 -7.64 -2.01 4.56
N VAL A 3 -6.44 -2.54 4.42
CA VAL A 3 -5.21 -1.74 4.39
C VAL A 3 -4.55 -1.93 3.02
N LEU A 4 -4.17 -0.84 2.37
CA LEU A 4 -3.33 -0.84 1.18
C LEU A 4 -1.90 -0.45 1.57
N LEU A 5 -0.96 -1.33 1.22
CA LEU A 5 0.47 -1.07 1.24
C LEU A 5 0.89 -0.64 -0.17
N LEU A 6 1.48 0.54 -0.31
CA LEU A 6 1.98 1.06 -1.58
C LEU A 6 3.50 1.10 -1.54
N ASP A 7 4.17 0.24 -2.31
CA ASP A 7 5.63 0.21 -2.40
C ASP A 7 6.10 1.01 -3.62
N GLY A 8 7.08 1.87 -3.40
CA GLY A 8 7.75 2.66 -4.43
C GLY A 8 8.99 2.00 -5.03
N GLY A 9 9.18 0.69 -4.81
CA GLY A 9 10.33 -0.07 -5.29
C GLY A 9 11.51 -0.11 -4.32
N ASP A 10 11.33 0.30 -3.06
CA ASP A 10 12.36 0.17 -2.04
C ASP A 10 12.14 -1.14 -1.28
N ARG A 11 13.16 -2.01 -1.34
CA ARG A 11 13.09 -3.39 -0.82
C ARG A 11 12.70 -3.39 0.64
N THR A 12 11.53 -3.94 0.94
CA THR A 12 10.97 -3.89 2.28
C THR A 12 10.86 -5.29 2.91
N PRO A 13 11.96 -5.85 3.46
CA PRO A 13 12.01 -7.24 3.95
C PRO A 13 11.12 -7.54 5.18
N TYR A 14 10.36 -6.56 5.67
CA TYR A 14 9.46 -6.71 6.81
C TYR A 14 7.97 -6.84 6.44
N LEU A 15 7.61 -6.71 5.16
CA LEU A 15 6.20 -6.73 4.73
C LEU A 15 5.51 -8.06 5.00
N SER A 16 6.17 -9.18 4.75
CA SER A 16 5.62 -10.51 5.02
C SER A 16 5.27 -10.72 6.50
N ARG A 17 6.13 -10.29 7.42
CA ARG A 17 5.87 -10.36 8.88
C ARG A 17 4.72 -9.45 9.30
N LEU A 18 4.63 -8.25 8.72
CA LEU A 18 3.54 -7.31 8.97
C LEU A 18 2.21 -7.90 8.51
N VAL A 19 2.18 -8.49 7.32
CA VAL A 19 0.99 -9.14 6.74
C VAL A 19 0.51 -10.27 7.63
N VAL A 20 1.39 -11.18 8.06
CA VAL A 20 1.00 -12.30 8.93
C VAL A 20 0.39 -11.79 10.25
N ARG A 21 0.99 -10.77 10.86
CA ARG A 21 0.45 -10.16 12.09
C ARG A 21 -0.91 -9.51 11.87
N LEU A 22 -1.07 -8.74 10.81
CA LEU A 22 -2.31 -8.03 10.52
C LEU A 22 -3.44 -8.98 10.09
N ALA A 23 -3.11 -10.04 9.34
CA ALA A 23 -4.06 -11.10 9.00
C ALA A 23 -4.59 -11.79 10.26
N GLY A 24 -3.73 -12.04 11.26
CA GLY A 24 -4.14 -12.57 12.57
C GLY A 24 -5.09 -11.66 13.36
N LEU A 25 -5.19 -10.38 13.00
CA LEU A 25 -6.12 -9.41 13.59
C LEU A 25 -7.40 -9.22 12.74
N GLY A 26 -7.62 -10.05 11.71
CA GLY A 26 -8.77 -9.94 10.81
C GLY A 26 -8.69 -8.75 9.84
N VAL A 27 -7.49 -8.23 9.59
CA VAL A 27 -7.26 -7.13 8.64
C VAL A 27 -7.06 -7.73 7.24
N SER A 28 -7.80 -7.22 6.25
CA SER A 28 -7.59 -7.57 4.85
C SER A 28 -6.47 -6.70 4.28
N MET A 29 -5.45 -7.35 3.73
CA MET A 29 -4.27 -6.68 3.20
C MET A 29 -4.32 -6.61 1.67
N HIS A 30 -4.02 -5.42 1.15
CA HIS A 30 -3.77 -5.18 -0.26
C HIS A 30 -2.35 -4.64 -0.43
N TYR A 31 -1.70 -5.03 -1.52
CA TYR A 31 -0.37 -4.56 -1.89
C TYR A 31 -0.44 -3.94 -3.28
N ALA A 32 0.20 -2.78 -3.48
CA ALA A 32 0.38 -2.15 -4.77
C ALA A 32 1.87 -1.91 -4.99
N GLY A 33 2.43 -2.64 -5.96
CA GLY A 33 3.86 -2.64 -6.28
C GLY A 33 4.11 -3.32 -7.62
N SER A 34 5.38 -3.38 -8.03
CA SER A 34 5.77 -3.92 -9.32
C SER A 34 5.85 -5.45 -9.28
N PRO A 35 5.35 -6.21 -10.27
CA PRO A 35 5.45 -7.66 -10.30
C PRO A 35 6.89 -8.19 -10.29
N GLU A 36 7.84 -7.37 -10.74
CA GLU A 36 9.27 -7.69 -10.74
C GLU A 36 9.90 -7.60 -9.33
N GLU A 37 9.18 -7.06 -8.34
CA GLU A 37 9.63 -7.01 -6.96
C GLU A 37 9.58 -8.40 -6.34
N LYS A 38 10.66 -8.77 -5.65
CA LYS A 38 10.80 -10.09 -5.01
C LYS A 38 9.66 -10.41 -4.05
N ASP A 39 9.06 -9.40 -3.44
CA ASP A 39 8.02 -9.55 -2.44
C ASP A 39 6.63 -9.73 -3.05
N PHE A 40 6.39 -9.37 -4.32
CA PHE A 40 5.05 -9.40 -4.94
C PHE A 40 4.44 -10.81 -4.91
N ALA A 41 5.16 -11.80 -5.45
CA ALA A 41 4.70 -13.19 -5.50
C ALA A 41 4.61 -13.82 -4.10
N ALA A 42 5.53 -13.46 -3.19
CA ALA A 42 5.52 -13.97 -1.81
C ALA A 42 4.31 -13.46 -1.02
N LEU A 43 3.93 -12.20 -1.22
CA LEU A 43 2.75 -11.59 -0.61
C LEU A 43 1.45 -12.19 -1.16
N GLU A 44 1.38 -12.40 -2.47
CA GLU A 44 0.24 -13.05 -3.11
C GLU A 44 0.03 -14.47 -2.56
N ALA A 45 1.11 -15.25 -2.40
CA ALA A 45 1.06 -16.58 -1.78
C ALA A 45 0.62 -16.55 -0.30
N CYS A 46 0.76 -15.41 0.38
CA CYS A 46 0.29 -15.20 1.75
C CYS A 46 -1.18 -14.73 1.82
N GLY A 47 -1.91 -14.72 0.70
CA GLY A 47 -3.31 -14.30 0.63
C GLY A 47 -3.50 -12.78 0.62
N VAL A 48 -2.45 -12.01 0.34
CA VAL A 48 -2.54 -10.57 0.10
C VAL A 48 -3.08 -10.34 -1.30
N THR A 49 -4.02 -9.42 -1.45
CA THR A 49 -4.47 -9.02 -2.79
C THR A 49 -3.44 -8.06 -3.39
N CYS A 50 -2.68 -8.52 -4.38
CA CYS A 50 -1.66 -7.72 -5.05
C CYS A 50 -2.23 -7.00 -6.29
N HIS A 51 -1.81 -5.75 -6.48
CA HIS A 51 -2.17 -4.90 -7.61
C HIS A 51 -0.88 -4.44 -8.29
N GLU A 52 -0.77 -4.67 -9.60
CA GLU A 52 0.35 -4.14 -10.36
C GLU A 52 0.34 -2.60 -10.31
N PHE A 53 1.43 -2.03 -9.81
CA PHE A 53 1.60 -0.60 -9.73
C PHE A 53 3.08 -0.24 -9.79
N ARG A 54 3.50 0.47 -10.85
CA ARG A 54 4.89 0.89 -11.02
C ARG A 54 5.05 2.36 -10.64
N VAL A 55 5.80 2.63 -9.57
CA VAL A 55 6.28 3.97 -9.23
C VAL A 55 7.79 3.99 -9.36
N ARG A 56 8.31 4.88 -10.21
CA ARG A 56 9.76 4.96 -10.39
C ARG A 56 10.45 5.71 -9.24
N HIS A 57 9.92 6.87 -8.81
CA HIS A 57 10.56 7.70 -7.77
C HIS A 57 9.62 8.65 -7.00
N LYS A 58 8.43 8.97 -7.54
CA LYS A 58 7.45 9.88 -6.95
C LYS A 58 6.05 9.57 -7.45
N LEU A 59 5.03 9.85 -6.63
CA LEU A 59 3.63 9.79 -7.05
C LEU A 59 3.27 11.02 -7.89
N ASP A 60 3.36 10.89 -9.21
CA ASP A 60 2.83 11.88 -10.15
C ASP A 60 1.28 11.93 -10.14
N LEU A 61 0.69 12.83 -10.92
CA LEU A 61 -0.77 13.00 -10.96
C LEU A 61 -1.50 11.74 -11.44
N LEU A 62 -0.94 10.99 -12.39
CA LEU A 62 -1.53 9.76 -12.90
C LEU A 62 -1.46 8.65 -11.84
N ALA A 63 -0.32 8.51 -11.17
CA ALA A 63 -0.12 7.60 -10.06
C ALA A 63 -1.10 7.91 -8.91
N ARG A 64 -1.28 9.18 -8.54
CA ARG A 64 -2.26 9.59 -7.51
C ARG A 64 -3.70 9.26 -7.92
N TRP A 65 -4.05 9.46 -9.18
CA TRP A 65 -5.38 9.11 -9.69
C TRP A 65 -5.64 7.60 -9.68
N HIS A 66 -4.65 6.78 -10.09
CA HIS A 66 -4.74 5.34 -9.99
C HIS A 66 -4.87 4.84 -8.55
N VAL A 67 -4.03 5.35 -7.63
CA VAL A 67 -4.15 5.03 -6.20
C VAL A 67 -5.54 5.40 -5.69
N ARG A 68 -6.06 6.58 -6.04
CA ARG A 68 -7.42 6.98 -5.62
C ARG A 68 -8.49 6.03 -6.12
N ARG A 69 -8.45 5.64 -7.41
CA ARG A 69 -9.37 4.64 -7.96
C ARG A 69 -9.26 3.30 -7.25
N LEU A 70 -8.05 2.87 -6.91
CA LEU A 70 -7.83 1.63 -6.18
C LEU A 70 -8.41 1.69 -4.77
N LEU A 71 -8.20 2.80 -4.05
CA LEU A 71 -8.78 3.03 -2.73
C LEU A 71 -10.31 2.99 -2.75
N ASP A 72 -10.95 3.50 -3.81
CA ASP A 72 -12.40 3.47 -3.97
C ASP A 72 -12.91 2.06 -4.34
N ARG A 73 -12.27 1.41 -5.33
CA ARG A 73 -12.67 0.09 -5.85
C ARG A 73 -12.60 -0.98 -4.76
N GLU A 74 -11.49 -1.05 -4.03
CA GLU A 74 -11.28 -2.06 -2.98
C GLU A 74 -11.91 -1.65 -1.64
N ARG A 75 -12.45 -0.43 -1.56
CA ARG A 75 -12.97 0.18 -0.32
C ARG A 75 -11.92 0.12 0.81
N ILE A 76 -10.71 0.61 0.52
CA ILE A 76 -9.58 0.66 1.45
C ILE A 76 -9.88 1.67 2.56
N ASP A 77 -9.65 1.26 3.81
CA ASP A 77 -9.83 2.10 5.01
C ASP A 77 -8.52 2.82 5.41
N LEU A 78 -7.35 2.25 5.07
CA LEU A 78 -6.04 2.80 5.42
C LEU A 78 -5.04 2.62 4.28
N LEU A 79 -4.33 3.68 3.90
CA LEU A 79 -3.20 3.63 2.98
C LEU A 79 -1.91 3.85 3.75
N HIS A 80 -0.97 2.91 3.62
CA HIS A 80 0.39 3.05 4.09
C HIS A 80 1.32 3.01 2.87
N THR A 81 2.04 4.10 2.62
CA THR A 81 2.99 4.17 1.50
C THR A 81 4.41 4.07 2.02
N ILE A 82 5.21 3.25 1.35
CA ILE A 82 6.63 3.03 1.59
C ILE A 82 7.30 3.42 0.28
N THR A 83 7.56 4.71 0.11
CA THR A 83 8.32 5.21 -1.04
C THR A 83 9.55 5.93 -0.50
N GLY A 84 10.74 5.62 -1.01
CA GLY A 84 12.01 5.99 -0.38
C GLY A 84 12.12 7.40 0.21
N ARG A 85 11.82 8.44 -0.59
CA ARG A 85 11.91 9.84 -0.15
C ARG A 85 10.66 10.38 0.54
N ASP A 86 9.51 9.74 0.33
CA ASP A 86 8.24 10.18 0.89
C ASP A 86 7.51 9.02 1.59
N ALA A 87 7.55 9.01 2.92
CA ALA A 87 6.67 8.15 3.71
C ALA A 87 5.31 8.85 3.92
N TYR A 88 4.35 8.59 3.04
CA TYR A 88 2.95 9.01 3.28
C TYR A 88 2.21 7.90 4.02
N VAL A 89 1.73 8.17 5.22
CA VAL A 89 0.67 7.36 5.84
C VAL A 89 -0.62 8.13 5.62
N GLY A 90 -1.44 7.70 4.67
CA GLY A 90 -2.73 8.35 4.39
C GLY A 90 -3.86 7.56 5.03
N ILE A 91 -4.42 8.01 6.15
CA ILE A 91 -5.65 7.39 6.64
C ILE A 91 -6.80 7.91 5.78
N LYS A 92 -7.32 7.08 4.87
CA LYS A 92 -8.61 7.37 4.22
C LYS A 92 -9.72 6.89 5.13
N ALA A 93 -10.01 7.67 6.18
CA ALA A 93 -11.21 7.42 6.97
C ALA A 93 -12.44 7.48 6.03
N ARG A 94 -13.28 6.44 6.06
CA ARG A 94 -14.58 6.43 5.36
C ARG A 94 -15.27 7.77 5.59
N GLY A 95 -15.49 8.56 4.53
CA GLY A 95 -16.06 9.91 4.65
C GLY A 95 -15.32 11.03 3.92
N GLY A 96 -14.20 10.74 3.23
CA GLY A 96 -13.70 11.63 2.18
C GLY A 96 -12.59 12.60 2.57
N ARG A 97 -12.04 12.53 3.79
CA ARG A 97 -10.75 13.17 4.11
C ARG A 97 -9.65 12.12 4.19
N ALA A 98 -8.75 12.12 3.21
CA ALA A 98 -7.42 11.56 3.43
C ALA A 98 -6.76 12.43 4.50
N ILE A 99 -6.43 11.85 5.65
CA ILE A 99 -5.57 12.51 6.63
C ILE A 99 -4.14 12.26 6.14
N PRO A 100 -3.43 13.27 5.63
CA PRO A 100 -2.03 13.09 5.31
C PRO A 100 -1.25 13.00 6.63
N ALA A 101 -0.95 11.79 7.10
CA ALA A 101 0.07 11.61 8.12
C ALA A 101 1.42 11.60 7.39
N PHE A 102 2.03 12.78 7.33
CA PHE A 102 3.42 12.93 6.97
C PHE A 102 4.25 12.39 8.11
N VAL A 103 4.90 11.24 7.91
CA VAL A 103 5.98 10.84 8.80
C VAL A 103 7.26 11.44 8.21
N ARG A 104 7.58 12.68 8.60
CA ARG A 104 8.92 13.22 8.37
C ARG A 104 9.89 12.42 9.24
N ARG A 105 10.96 11.90 8.62
CA ARG A 105 12.20 11.59 9.36
C ARG A 105 12.88 12.90 9.75
#